data_AF-A0AAV9ALI7-F1
#
_entry.id   AF-A0AAV9ALI7-F1
#
_cell.length_a   1.000
_cell.length_b   1.000
_cell.length_c   1.000
_cell.angle_alpha   90.00
_cell.angle_beta   90.00
_cell.angle_gamma   90.00
#
_symmetry.space_group_name_H-M   'P 1'
#
loop_
_entity.id
_entity.type
_entity.pdbx_description
1 polymer ?
#
loop_
_entity_poly.entity_id
_entity_poly.type
_entity_poly.pdbx_seq_one_letter_code
_entity_poly.pdbx_strand_id
1 'polypeptide(L)'
;MVRMLPMSTFRPLSLSSSAAPLIRLSAARLSGSGDGGGGAANPSRRIALFHLGSAIPQAHLFGIKTPKMLRTDGNVIEAATGGSMAQASTAVTQEGALEWVKKDNRRLLHVVYRVGDLDKTIKFYTECLGMKLLRKRDISEERYTNAFLGYGPEDSHFVVELTYNYGVDKYDIGTGFGHFGIAVEDVTKTVDLIKAKGGKVTREPGPVKGGNTVIAFVEDPDGYKFELLERGPTPEPLCQVMLRVGDLDRSINFYEKAFGMELLRKRDNPEYKYTIAMMGYGPEDKSTVLELTYNYGVTEYDKGNAYAQIAIGTDDVYKSAEAVRLFGGKVTREPGPLPGINTKITACLDPDGWKSVFVDNIDFAKELSDL
;
A
#
# COMPACT_ATOMS: atom_id res chain seq x y z
N MET A 1 39.62 51.54 -19.46
CA MET A 1 39.64 51.72 -20.93
C MET A 1 39.58 50.34 -21.58
N VAL A 2 38.39 49.89 -22.00
CA VAL A 2 38.17 48.57 -22.64
C VAL A 2 37.24 48.80 -23.84
N ARG A 3 37.49 48.11 -24.96
CA ARG A 3 36.77 48.32 -26.23
C ARG A 3 35.41 47.63 -26.24
N MET A 4 34.42 48.30 -26.85
CA MET A 4 33.22 47.67 -27.43
C MET A 4 33.42 47.40 -28.92
N LEU A 5 32.38 46.80 -29.54
CA LEU A 5 32.07 46.63 -30.97
C LEU A 5 32.49 45.28 -31.62
N PRO A 6 31.73 44.77 -32.61
CA PRO A 6 30.34 45.10 -33.00
C PRO A 6 29.41 43.87 -33.20
N MET A 7 28.10 44.14 -33.32
CA MET A 7 27.18 43.23 -34.02
C MET A 7 27.47 43.22 -35.53
N SER A 8 27.07 42.15 -36.23
CA SER A 8 26.89 42.12 -37.69
C SER A 8 25.52 41.56 -38.05
N THR A 9 25.05 41.78 -39.28
CA THR A 9 23.62 41.84 -39.60
C THR A 9 23.25 41.29 -40.98
N PHE A 10 22.13 40.55 -41.04
CA PHE A 10 21.35 40.22 -42.26
C PHE A 10 22.06 39.36 -43.34
N ARG A 11 21.40 38.68 -44.31
CA ARG A 11 19.98 38.58 -44.76
C ARG A 11 19.68 37.11 -45.21
N PRO A 12 18.43 36.71 -45.57
CA PRO A 12 18.02 35.30 -45.74
C PRO A 12 18.07 34.79 -47.19
N LEU A 13 17.80 33.48 -47.35
CA LEU A 13 17.39 32.82 -48.60
C LEU A 13 16.21 31.85 -48.33
N SER A 14 15.50 31.45 -49.40
CA SER A 14 14.11 30.94 -49.32
C SER A 14 13.88 29.57 -49.98
N LEU A 15 12.93 28.81 -49.41
CA LEU A 15 11.98 27.89 -50.07
C LEU A 15 12.50 26.90 -51.14
N SER A 16 12.39 25.60 -50.81
CA SER A 16 11.90 24.60 -51.77
C SER A 16 11.07 23.53 -51.05
N SER A 17 10.15 22.88 -51.77
CA SER A 17 9.09 22.03 -51.21
C SER A 17 9.36 20.53 -51.36
N SER A 18 8.85 19.73 -50.43
CA SER A 18 8.44 18.34 -50.70
C SER A 18 7.19 17.98 -49.87
N ALA A 19 6.35 17.09 -50.39
CA ALA A 19 5.02 16.81 -49.86
C ALA A 19 4.96 15.57 -48.95
N ALA A 20 3.96 15.53 -48.06
CA ALA A 20 3.64 14.35 -47.25
C ALA A 20 2.70 13.37 -48.00
N PRO A 21 2.78 12.05 -47.76
CA PRO A 21 1.78 11.10 -48.24
C PRO A 21 0.58 11.05 -47.28
N LEU A 22 -0.64 11.17 -47.81
CA LEU A 22 -1.87 10.87 -47.05
C LEU A 22 -2.06 9.35 -46.97
N ILE A 23 -2.33 8.83 -45.77
CA ILE A 23 -2.93 7.50 -45.59
C ILE A 23 -4.46 7.67 -45.68
N ARG A 24 -5.10 6.88 -46.56
CA ARG A 24 -6.55 6.95 -46.79
C ARG A 24 -7.32 6.26 -45.64
N LEU A 25 -8.33 6.94 -45.10
CA LEU A 25 -9.46 6.24 -44.49
C LEU A 25 -10.29 5.57 -45.59
N SER A 26 -10.68 4.31 -45.38
CA SER A 26 -11.68 3.62 -46.19
C SER A 26 -12.94 3.40 -45.36
N ALA A 27 -14.04 4.07 -45.72
CA ALA A 27 -15.33 3.87 -45.07
C ALA A 27 -16.06 2.65 -45.67
N ALA A 28 -16.38 1.66 -44.84
CA ALA A 28 -17.31 0.59 -45.17
C ALA A 28 -18.75 1.03 -44.83
N ARG A 29 -19.73 0.66 -45.67
CA ARG A 29 -21.15 0.99 -45.45
C ARG A 29 -21.89 -0.11 -44.70
N LEU A 30 -22.97 0.29 -44.04
CA LEU A 30 -23.96 -0.61 -43.44
C LEU A 30 -24.71 -1.43 -44.51
N SER A 31 -24.92 -2.70 -44.20
CA SER A 31 -26.06 -3.52 -44.66
C SER A 31 -26.32 -4.57 -43.58
N GLY A 32 -27.57 -4.77 -43.17
CA GLY A 32 -27.87 -5.66 -42.06
C GLY A 32 -29.19 -6.41 -42.20
N SER A 33 -29.20 -7.62 -41.64
CA SER A 33 -30.37 -8.45 -41.32
C SER A 33 -29.85 -9.52 -40.34
N GLY A 34 -30.53 -9.71 -39.21
CA GLY A 34 -30.05 -10.64 -38.17
C GLY A 34 -30.59 -12.05 -38.29
N ASP A 35 -30.10 -12.93 -37.43
CA ASP A 35 -30.89 -14.05 -36.88
C ASP A 35 -30.45 -14.30 -35.41
N GLY A 36 -31.26 -15.06 -34.66
CA GLY A 36 -31.12 -15.23 -33.21
C GLY A 36 -30.09 -16.29 -32.79
N GLY A 37 -29.39 -16.03 -31.68
CA GLY A 37 -28.51 -16.99 -31.03
C GLY A 37 -28.38 -16.70 -29.54
N GLY A 38 -28.94 -17.57 -28.69
CA GLY A 38 -28.95 -17.41 -27.23
C GLY A 38 -27.58 -17.74 -26.60
N GLY A 39 -26.63 -16.81 -26.68
CA GLY A 39 -25.37 -16.89 -25.95
C GLY A 39 -25.52 -16.39 -24.50
N ALA A 40 -25.27 -17.25 -23.51
CA ALA A 40 -25.25 -16.82 -22.11
C ALA A 40 -24.03 -15.90 -21.87
N ALA A 41 -24.28 -14.61 -21.69
CA ALA A 41 -23.25 -13.65 -21.30
C ALA A 41 -22.76 -13.98 -19.90
N ASN A 42 -21.57 -14.59 -19.80
CA ASN A 42 -20.90 -14.88 -18.55
C ASN A 42 -20.08 -13.63 -18.13
N PRO A 43 -20.50 -12.84 -17.12
CA PRO A 43 -19.75 -11.66 -16.72
C PRO A 43 -18.46 -12.08 -16.00
N SER A 44 -17.32 -11.66 -16.53
CA SER A 44 -15.98 -11.97 -16.02
C SER A 44 -15.72 -11.36 -14.63
N ARG A 45 -16.28 -11.98 -13.58
CA ARG A 45 -16.05 -11.65 -12.17
C ARG A 45 -14.63 -12.00 -11.73
N ARG A 46 -13.68 -11.15 -12.10
CA ARG A 46 -12.36 -11.04 -11.46
C ARG A 46 -12.43 -9.96 -10.38
N ILE A 47 -11.45 -9.86 -9.47
CA ILE A 47 -11.64 -9.20 -8.15
C ILE A 47 -10.63 -8.08 -7.89
N ALA A 48 -10.95 -7.17 -6.98
CA ALA A 48 -10.04 -6.17 -6.42
C ALA A 48 -9.85 -6.44 -4.92
N LEU A 49 -8.85 -5.84 -4.26
CA LEU A 49 -8.61 -6.10 -2.83
C LEU A 49 -9.73 -5.50 -1.98
N PHE A 50 -10.68 -6.36 -1.59
CA PHE A 50 -11.88 -5.98 -0.84
C PHE A 50 -11.62 -4.97 0.27
N HIS A 51 -12.27 -3.82 0.14
CA HIS A 51 -12.38 -2.89 1.23
C HIS A 51 -13.34 -3.43 2.29
N LEU A 52 -12.81 -4.28 3.19
CA LEU A 52 -13.50 -4.72 4.41
C LEU A 52 -13.73 -3.52 5.34
N GLY A 53 -14.74 -2.72 5.01
CA GLY A 53 -15.21 -1.60 5.81
C GLY A 53 -16.05 -2.09 6.99
N SER A 54 -15.74 -1.60 8.19
CA SER A 54 -16.44 -1.94 9.42
C SER A 54 -17.78 -1.21 9.53
N ALA A 55 -18.80 -1.71 8.82
CA ALA A 55 -20.18 -1.28 9.04
C ALA A 55 -20.68 -1.84 10.38
N ILE A 56 -20.75 -0.99 11.41
CA ILE A 56 -21.39 -1.30 12.69
C ILE A 56 -22.84 -0.77 12.64
N PRO A 57 -23.87 -1.64 12.66
CA PRO A 57 -25.24 -1.19 12.80
C PRO A 57 -25.49 -0.68 14.21
N GLN A 58 -25.91 0.57 14.37
CA GLN A 58 -26.44 1.04 15.65
C GLN A 58 -27.79 0.37 15.94
N ALA A 59 -27.87 -0.39 17.03
CA ALA A 59 -29.12 -0.86 17.61
C ALA A 59 -29.21 -0.35 19.06
N HIS A 60 -30.31 0.34 19.39
CA HIS A 60 -30.51 0.93 20.72
C HIS A 60 -30.95 -0.10 21.77
N LEU A 61 -30.66 0.25 23.03
CA LEU A 61 -31.26 -0.24 24.28
C LEU A 61 -32.53 -1.10 24.14
N PHE A 62 -32.53 -2.26 24.79
CA PHE A 62 -33.40 -2.50 25.95
C PHE A 62 -32.71 -3.49 26.92
N GLY A 63 -32.87 -3.28 28.23
CA GLY A 63 -32.16 -4.05 29.26
C GLY A 63 -33.09 -4.88 30.13
N ILE A 64 -32.72 -6.14 30.38
CA ILE A 64 -33.35 -7.02 31.37
C ILE A 64 -32.24 -7.65 32.23
N LYS A 65 -32.42 -7.66 33.56
CA LYS A 65 -31.55 -8.33 34.54
C LYS A 65 -32.15 -9.67 34.97
N THR A 66 -31.30 -10.54 35.53
CA THR A 66 -31.50 -11.60 36.56
C THR A 66 -30.71 -12.90 36.20
N PRO A 67 -30.56 -13.90 37.10
CA PRO A 67 -29.59 -13.81 38.19
C PRO A 67 -28.65 -15.04 38.31
N LYS A 68 -27.73 -15.03 39.30
CA LYS A 68 -26.84 -16.16 39.63
C LYS A 68 -27.57 -17.30 40.36
N MET A 69 -27.28 -18.54 39.93
CA MET A 69 -27.38 -19.80 40.68
C MET A 69 -26.35 -20.79 40.07
N LEU A 70 -25.87 -21.86 40.72
CA LEU A 70 -25.57 -22.14 42.14
C LEU A 70 -24.51 -23.27 42.11
N ARG A 71 -23.62 -23.39 43.11
CA ARG A 71 -22.69 -24.54 43.20
C ARG A 71 -23.39 -25.79 43.71
N THR A 72 -22.91 -26.97 43.30
CA THR A 72 -23.11 -28.23 44.03
C THR A 72 -21.96 -29.18 43.69
N ASP A 73 -21.38 -29.83 44.70
CA ASP A 73 -20.22 -30.71 44.56
C ASP A 73 -20.64 -32.20 44.52
N GLY A 74 -19.84 -33.09 43.91
CA GLY A 74 -20.14 -34.53 43.82
C GLY A 74 -18.95 -35.39 43.35
N ASN A 75 -18.78 -36.58 43.95
CA ASN A 75 -17.60 -37.45 43.84
C ASN A 75 -18.06 -38.92 44.08
N VAL A 76 -17.37 -40.02 43.67
CA VAL A 76 -16.05 -40.17 43.05
C VAL A 76 -16.20 -40.67 41.59
N ILE A 77 -15.51 -41.64 40.95
CA ILE A 77 -14.58 -42.73 41.31
C ILE A 77 -13.55 -42.89 40.16
N GLU A 78 -12.30 -43.24 40.47
CA GLU A 78 -11.29 -43.58 39.45
C GLU A 78 -11.53 -44.95 38.79
N ALA A 79 -11.20 -45.06 37.50
CA ALA A 79 -10.91 -46.33 36.84
C ALA A 79 -9.94 -46.09 35.67
N ALA A 80 -8.65 -46.39 35.86
CA ALA A 80 -7.62 -46.19 34.85
C ALA A 80 -7.42 -47.46 33.99
N THR A 81 -7.51 -47.35 32.66
CA THR A 81 -6.97 -48.37 31.74
C THR A 81 -6.57 -47.75 30.38
N GLY A 82 -5.33 -48.05 29.98
CA GLY A 82 -4.82 -48.18 28.60
C GLY A 82 -5.28 -47.22 27.49
N GLY A 83 -4.32 -46.51 26.89
CA GLY A 83 -4.41 -46.11 25.48
C GLY A 83 -4.54 -44.62 25.17
N SER A 84 -3.66 -43.78 25.73
CA SER A 84 -3.44 -42.44 25.14
C SER A 84 -2.73 -42.60 23.79
N MET A 85 -3.51 -42.76 22.71
CA MET A 85 -3.01 -42.41 21.38
C MET A 85 -2.81 -40.90 21.38
N ALA A 86 -1.55 -40.47 21.41
CA ALA A 86 -1.20 -39.07 21.33
C ALA A 86 -1.73 -38.49 20.01
N GLN A 87 -2.82 -37.73 20.08
CA GLN A 87 -3.20 -36.85 18.98
C GLN A 87 -2.08 -35.83 18.83
N ALA A 88 -1.27 -36.00 17.79
CA ALA A 88 -0.22 -35.08 17.40
C ALA A 88 -0.87 -33.80 16.86
N SER A 89 -1.40 -32.98 17.77
CA SER A 89 -1.80 -31.61 17.49
C SER A 89 -0.57 -30.87 16.98
N THR A 90 -0.60 -30.47 15.71
CA THR A 90 0.44 -29.65 15.09
C THR A 90 0.32 -28.20 15.56
N ALA A 91 0.43 -27.98 16.87
CA ALA A 91 0.61 -26.66 17.44
C ALA A 91 2.00 -26.16 17.03
N VAL A 92 2.05 -25.16 16.16
CA VAL A 92 3.32 -24.56 15.77
C VAL A 92 3.90 -23.84 16.99
N THR A 93 5.11 -24.24 17.40
CA THR A 93 5.78 -23.60 18.54
C THR A 93 6.24 -22.20 18.13
N GLN A 94 6.48 -21.30 19.10
CA GLN A 94 6.93 -19.94 18.79
C GLN A 94 8.27 -19.94 18.04
N GLU A 95 9.12 -20.92 18.29
CA GLU A 95 10.39 -21.15 17.59
C GLU A 95 10.15 -21.55 16.14
N GLY A 96 9.24 -22.49 15.87
CA GLY A 96 8.88 -22.93 14.51
C GLY A 96 8.22 -21.82 13.68
N ALA A 97 7.35 -21.01 14.31
CA ALA A 97 6.78 -19.83 13.67
C ALA A 97 7.86 -18.78 13.32
N LEU A 98 8.77 -18.50 14.26
CA LEU A 98 9.87 -17.55 14.05
C LEU A 98 10.89 -18.03 13.01
N GLU A 99 11.15 -19.34 12.94
CA GLU A 99 12.00 -19.95 11.92
C GLU A 99 11.35 -19.86 10.53
N TRP A 100 10.04 -20.13 10.42
CA TRP A 100 9.32 -20.01 9.16
C TRP A 100 9.24 -18.55 8.68
N VAL A 101 8.90 -17.61 9.56
CA VAL A 101 8.79 -16.18 9.22
C VAL A 101 10.09 -15.61 8.63
N LYS A 102 11.24 -16.12 9.06
CA LYS A 102 12.58 -15.74 8.55
C LYS A 102 13.01 -16.45 7.26
N LYS A 103 12.20 -17.39 6.76
CA LYS A 103 12.47 -18.18 5.53
C LYS A 103 11.41 -17.98 4.44
N ASP A 104 10.27 -17.39 4.77
CA ASP A 104 9.19 -17.09 3.84
C ASP A 104 9.62 -16.02 2.81
N ASN A 105 9.21 -16.18 1.55
CA ASN A 105 9.55 -15.24 0.49
C ASN A 105 8.64 -13.99 0.54
N ARG A 106 9.01 -13.04 1.40
CA ARG A 106 8.26 -11.81 1.65
C ARG A 106 8.60 -10.71 0.63
N ARG A 107 7.58 -10.00 0.14
CA ARG A 107 7.74 -8.76 -0.64
C ARG A 107 6.64 -7.76 -0.32
N LEU A 108 6.94 -6.47 -0.23
CA LEU A 108 5.90 -5.43 -0.24
C LEU A 108 5.32 -5.32 -1.66
N LEU A 109 4.00 -5.47 -1.81
CA LEU A 109 3.32 -5.51 -3.12
C LEU A 109 2.77 -4.14 -3.50
N HIS A 110 1.92 -3.59 -2.64
CA HIS A 110 1.31 -2.27 -2.84
C HIS A 110 0.78 -1.69 -1.54
N VAL A 111 0.54 -0.38 -1.51
CA VAL A 111 -0.22 0.30 -0.46
C VAL A 111 -1.56 0.76 -1.01
N VAL A 112 -2.63 0.36 -0.33
CA VAL A 112 -4.02 0.68 -0.69
C VAL A 112 -4.47 1.91 0.09
N TYR A 113 -5.06 2.88 -0.61
CA TYR A 113 -5.67 4.05 0.00
C TYR A 113 -6.72 4.70 -0.91
N ARG A 114 -7.58 5.53 -0.32
CA ARG A 114 -8.78 6.06 -0.98
C ARG A 114 -8.57 7.49 -1.48
N VAL A 115 -9.15 7.80 -2.64
CA VAL A 115 -9.03 9.12 -3.31
C VAL A 115 -10.40 9.64 -3.70
N GLY A 116 -10.62 10.94 -3.57
CA GLY A 116 -11.89 11.61 -3.88
C GLY A 116 -12.11 11.92 -5.36
N ASP A 117 -11.03 12.00 -6.15
CA ASP A 117 -11.06 12.19 -7.61
C ASP A 117 -9.93 11.35 -8.25
N LEU A 118 -10.32 10.20 -8.80
CA LEU A 118 -9.37 9.22 -9.33
C LEU A 118 -8.54 9.77 -10.50
N ASP A 119 -9.17 10.52 -11.41
CA ASP A 119 -8.50 10.97 -12.63
C ASP A 119 -7.63 12.21 -12.37
N LYS A 120 -8.00 13.07 -11.43
CA LYS A 120 -7.13 14.13 -10.89
C LYS A 120 -5.90 13.55 -10.19
N THR A 121 -6.04 12.48 -9.41
CA THR A 121 -4.91 11.86 -8.68
C THR A 121 -4.02 11.02 -9.60
N ILE A 122 -4.58 10.27 -10.56
CA ILE A 122 -3.81 9.66 -11.67
C ILE A 122 -3.01 10.73 -12.43
N LYS A 123 -3.64 11.86 -12.79
CA LYS A 123 -2.98 12.96 -13.49
C LYS A 123 -1.84 13.56 -12.66
N PHE A 124 -2.04 13.76 -11.35
CA PHE A 124 -1.01 14.29 -10.47
C PHE A 124 0.19 13.34 -10.37
N TYR A 125 -0.01 12.04 -10.14
CA TYR A 125 1.11 11.09 -10.02
C TYR A 125 1.85 10.88 -11.36
N THR A 126 1.14 10.92 -12.49
CA THR A 126 1.75 10.77 -13.82
C THR A 126 2.46 12.05 -14.30
N GLU A 127 1.86 13.23 -14.16
CA GLU A 127 2.46 14.50 -14.66
C GLU A 127 3.42 15.17 -13.67
N CYS A 128 3.32 14.90 -12.37
CA CYS A 128 4.08 15.61 -11.33
C CYS A 128 5.08 14.70 -10.60
N LEU A 129 4.76 13.41 -10.40
CA LEU A 129 5.64 12.44 -9.72
C LEU A 129 6.34 11.46 -10.68
N GLY A 130 5.94 11.42 -11.96
CA GLY A 130 6.56 10.56 -12.98
C GLY A 130 6.18 9.07 -12.89
N MET A 131 5.15 8.71 -12.12
CA MET A 131 4.61 7.36 -12.09
C MET A 131 3.94 6.99 -13.41
N LYS A 132 3.82 5.69 -13.68
CA LYS A 132 3.02 5.13 -14.78
C LYS A 132 1.70 4.63 -14.22
N LEU A 133 0.60 4.81 -14.96
CA LEU A 133 -0.62 4.04 -14.74
C LEU A 133 -0.39 2.63 -15.30
N LEU A 134 -0.43 1.61 -14.44
CA LEU A 134 -0.12 0.22 -14.77
C LEU A 134 -1.39 -0.53 -15.19
N ARG A 135 -2.44 -0.42 -14.36
CA ARG A 135 -3.80 -0.87 -14.67
C ARG A 135 -4.83 0.06 -14.01
N LYS A 136 -5.95 0.31 -14.69
CA LYS A 136 -7.16 0.94 -14.13
C LYS A 136 -8.31 -0.04 -14.32
N ARG A 137 -9.14 -0.22 -13.30
CA ARG A 137 -10.24 -1.18 -13.36
C ARG A 137 -11.45 -0.71 -12.57
N ASP A 138 -12.62 -0.91 -13.16
CA ASP A 138 -13.90 -0.54 -12.58
C ASP A 138 -14.64 -1.78 -12.03
N ILE A 139 -15.32 -1.61 -10.88
CA ILE A 139 -16.07 -2.65 -10.18
C ILE A 139 -17.47 -2.08 -9.87
N SER A 140 -18.25 -1.89 -10.93
CA SER A 140 -19.54 -1.18 -10.91
C SER A 140 -20.57 -1.77 -9.94
N GLU A 141 -20.53 -3.10 -9.77
CA GLU A 141 -21.40 -3.88 -8.90
C GLU A 141 -21.16 -3.60 -7.40
N GLU A 142 -19.93 -3.22 -7.06
CA GLU A 142 -19.51 -2.87 -5.68
C GLU A 142 -19.29 -1.34 -5.52
N ARG A 143 -19.50 -0.57 -6.58
CA ARG A 143 -19.45 0.90 -6.64
C ARG A 143 -18.08 1.52 -6.32
N TYR A 144 -17.00 0.94 -6.82
CA TYR A 144 -15.68 1.58 -6.80
C TYR A 144 -14.87 1.31 -8.07
N THR A 145 -13.87 2.16 -8.30
CA THR A 145 -12.85 2.01 -9.34
C THR A 145 -11.48 1.99 -8.68
N ASN A 146 -10.61 1.06 -9.08
CA ASN A 146 -9.21 1.04 -8.69
C ASN A 146 -8.28 1.57 -9.80
N ALA A 147 -7.15 2.13 -9.40
CA ALA A 147 -6.02 2.40 -10.29
C ALA A 147 -4.71 2.04 -9.59
N PHE A 148 -3.82 1.37 -10.30
CA PHE A 148 -2.52 0.92 -9.80
C PHE A 148 -1.42 1.72 -10.50
N LEU A 149 -0.57 2.42 -9.73
CA LEU A 149 0.47 3.30 -10.27
C LEU A 149 1.82 3.07 -9.59
N GLY A 150 2.89 3.13 -10.37
CA GLY A 150 4.26 2.95 -9.88
C GLY A 150 5.31 3.20 -10.96
N TYR A 151 6.57 2.88 -10.66
CA TYR A 151 7.68 3.16 -11.58
C TYR A 151 7.99 1.99 -12.53
N GLY A 152 7.61 0.77 -12.16
CA GLY A 152 7.68 -0.44 -12.99
C GLY A 152 6.52 -1.41 -12.71
N PRO A 153 6.55 -2.62 -13.30
CA PRO A 153 5.45 -3.58 -13.18
C PRO A 153 5.31 -4.19 -11.77
N GLU A 154 4.06 -4.54 -11.44
CA GLU A 154 3.63 -4.99 -10.10
C GLU A 154 4.23 -6.34 -9.66
N ASP A 155 4.81 -7.11 -10.58
CA ASP A 155 5.49 -8.38 -10.31
C ASP A 155 6.83 -8.20 -9.56
N SER A 156 7.44 -7.03 -9.72
CA SER A 156 8.82 -6.72 -9.35
C SER A 156 8.97 -5.41 -8.56
N HIS A 157 8.00 -4.50 -8.66
CA HIS A 157 8.00 -3.20 -7.98
C HIS A 157 6.87 -3.11 -6.94
N PHE A 158 6.99 -2.15 -6.03
CA PHE A 158 5.95 -1.69 -5.13
C PHE A 158 5.14 -0.57 -5.79
N VAL A 159 3.82 -0.59 -5.61
CA VAL A 159 2.90 0.34 -6.30
C VAL A 159 1.86 0.94 -5.34
N VAL A 160 1.21 2.02 -5.75
CA VAL A 160 0.02 2.54 -5.06
C VAL A 160 -1.24 1.92 -5.68
N GLU A 161 -2.12 1.35 -4.86
CA GLU A 161 -3.50 1.02 -5.24
C GLU A 161 -4.41 2.12 -4.74
N LEU A 162 -4.96 2.90 -5.68
CA LEU A 162 -5.98 3.89 -5.39
C LEU A 162 -7.35 3.23 -5.43
N THR A 163 -8.22 3.59 -4.50
CA THR A 163 -9.64 3.20 -4.50
C THR A 163 -10.54 4.43 -4.49
N TYR A 164 -11.23 4.68 -5.60
CA TYR A 164 -12.30 5.69 -5.67
C TYR A 164 -13.65 5.05 -5.45
N ASN A 165 -14.39 5.47 -4.41
CA ASN A 165 -15.74 4.97 -4.13
C ASN A 165 -16.77 5.93 -4.72
N TYR A 166 -17.74 5.43 -5.49
CA TYR A 166 -18.61 6.25 -6.33
C TYR A 166 -19.43 7.28 -5.53
N GLY A 167 -19.10 8.56 -5.72
CA GLY A 167 -19.76 9.68 -5.05
C GLY A 167 -19.22 10.01 -3.65
N VAL A 168 -18.06 9.48 -3.28
CA VAL A 168 -17.32 9.90 -2.08
C VAL A 168 -16.11 10.73 -2.55
N ASP A 169 -16.16 12.03 -2.30
CA ASP A 169 -15.24 13.04 -2.84
C ASP A 169 -14.14 13.47 -1.86
N LYS A 170 -14.18 12.96 -0.62
CA LYS A 170 -13.20 13.27 0.43
C LYS A 170 -13.11 12.17 1.48
N TYR A 171 -11.91 12.01 2.04
CA TYR A 171 -11.61 11.15 3.18
C TYR A 171 -10.88 11.91 4.30
N ASP A 172 -10.78 11.28 5.48
CA ASP A 172 -9.96 11.76 6.59
C ASP A 172 -8.66 10.95 6.67
N ILE A 173 -7.51 11.63 6.59
CA ILE A 173 -6.18 11.01 6.67
C ILE A 173 -5.83 10.61 8.11
N GLY A 174 -6.51 11.20 9.11
CA GLY A 174 -6.21 11.02 10.53
C GLY A 174 -4.85 11.62 10.92
N THR A 175 -4.41 11.33 12.14
CA THR A 175 -3.13 11.84 12.69
C THR A 175 -2.01 10.79 12.67
N GLY A 176 -2.32 9.54 12.36
CA GLY A 176 -1.38 8.43 12.34
C GLY A 176 -0.60 8.28 11.04
N PHE A 177 -1.21 8.58 9.89
CA PHE A 177 -0.53 8.43 8.59
C PHE A 177 0.59 9.47 8.44
N GLY A 178 1.78 9.03 8.10
CA GLY A 178 2.97 9.86 7.95
C GLY A 178 3.06 10.52 6.59
N HIS A 179 3.52 9.73 5.62
CA HIS A 179 3.75 10.09 4.23
C HIS A 179 4.06 8.82 3.41
N PHE A 180 4.10 8.96 2.09
CA PHE A 180 4.83 8.04 1.21
C PHE A 180 6.20 8.65 0.86
N GLY A 181 7.24 7.86 0.68
CA GLY A 181 8.57 8.34 0.28
C GLY A 181 8.85 8.01 -1.18
N ILE A 182 9.36 9.00 -1.93
CA ILE A 182 9.82 8.82 -3.31
C ILE A 182 11.29 9.24 -3.42
N ALA A 183 12.15 8.31 -3.82
CA ALA A 183 13.54 8.59 -4.16
C ALA A 183 13.64 9.26 -5.55
N VAL A 184 14.36 10.37 -5.65
CA VAL A 184 14.60 11.10 -6.90
C VAL A 184 16.06 11.55 -7.00
N GLU A 185 16.58 11.65 -8.23
CA GLU A 185 17.97 12.08 -8.48
C GLU A 185 18.21 13.59 -8.26
N ASP A 186 17.15 14.40 -8.29
CA ASP A 186 17.20 15.84 -8.03
C ASP A 186 15.85 16.31 -7.45
N VAL A 187 15.84 16.60 -6.15
CA VAL A 187 14.64 17.05 -5.43
C VAL A 187 14.23 18.45 -5.86
N THR A 188 15.19 19.30 -6.26
CA THR A 188 14.91 20.69 -6.66
C THR A 188 14.17 20.73 -7.99
N LYS A 189 14.67 20.05 -9.03
CA LYS A 189 14.00 19.90 -10.33
C LYS A 189 12.62 19.25 -10.18
N THR A 190 12.50 18.24 -9.32
CA THR A 190 11.23 17.56 -9.07
C THR A 190 10.21 18.50 -8.43
N VAL A 191 10.61 19.27 -7.42
CA VAL A 191 9.76 20.29 -6.79
C VAL A 191 9.37 21.40 -7.77
N ASP A 192 10.28 21.88 -8.61
CA ASP A 192 9.98 22.94 -9.58
C ASP A 192 9.02 22.45 -10.68
N LEU A 193 9.12 21.20 -11.12
CA LEU A 193 8.10 20.55 -11.97
C LEU A 193 6.74 20.51 -11.27
N ILE A 194 6.69 20.06 -10.01
CA ILE A 194 5.44 19.97 -9.23
C ILE A 194 4.80 21.37 -9.08
N LYS A 195 5.60 22.42 -8.78
CA LYS A 195 5.12 23.81 -8.73
C LYS A 195 4.59 24.28 -10.09
N ALA A 196 5.32 24.02 -11.18
CA ALA A 196 4.89 24.40 -12.54
C ALA A 196 3.61 23.69 -13.00
N LYS A 197 3.29 22.51 -12.42
CA LYS A 197 2.03 21.78 -12.61
C LYS A 197 0.91 22.21 -11.64
N GLY A 198 1.16 23.16 -10.73
CA GLY A 198 0.19 23.62 -9.72
C GLY A 198 0.06 22.71 -8.50
N GLY A 199 1.01 21.80 -8.27
CA GLY A 199 1.07 20.95 -7.08
C GLY A 199 1.48 21.70 -5.82
N LYS A 200 1.05 21.20 -4.66
CA LYS A 200 1.26 21.86 -3.37
C LYS A 200 2.57 21.41 -2.72
N VAL A 201 3.51 22.33 -2.54
CA VAL A 201 4.75 22.10 -1.78
C VAL A 201 4.52 22.53 -0.33
N THR A 202 4.87 21.68 0.64
CA THR A 202 4.66 21.93 2.07
C THR A 202 5.96 21.94 2.89
N ARG A 203 7.06 21.45 2.33
CA ARG A 203 8.42 21.78 2.76
C ARG A 203 9.32 21.85 1.53
N GLU A 204 9.94 23.02 1.30
CA GLU A 204 10.87 23.25 0.20
C GLU A 204 12.12 22.32 0.28
N PRO A 205 12.84 22.13 -0.85
CA PRO A 205 14.09 21.37 -0.90
C PRO A 205 15.12 21.87 0.11
N GLY A 206 15.70 20.95 0.86
CA GLY A 206 16.81 21.23 1.75
C GLY A 206 17.13 20.06 2.69
N PRO A 207 18.27 20.11 3.41
CA PRO A 207 18.69 19.01 4.27
C PRO A 207 17.65 18.63 5.33
N VAL A 208 17.53 17.33 5.61
CA VAL A 208 16.76 16.80 6.74
C VAL A 208 17.31 17.36 8.07
N LYS A 209 16.43 17.60 9.05
CA LYS A 209 16.85 18.15 10.35
C LYS A 209 17.85 17.21 11.04
N GLY A 210 19.07 17.69 11.26
CA GLY A 210 20.18 16.91 11.82
C GLY A 210 20.80 15.92 10.84
N GLY A 211 20.69 16.10 9.52
CA GLY A 211 21.35 15.27 8.52
C GLY A 211 21.62 16.01 7.21
N ASN A 212 22.29 15.32 6.27
CA ASN A 212 22.76 15.92 5.02
C ASN A 212 21.88 15.58 3.81
N THR A 213 21.01 14.57 3.90
CA THR A 213 20.10 14.17 2.82
C THR A 213 19.16 15.32 2.48
N VAL A 214 19.21 15.79 1.23
CA VAL A 214 18.24 16.76 0.73
C VAL A 214 16.89 16.06 0.59
N ILE A 215 15.86 16.68 1.17
CA ILE A 215 14.48 16.22 1.10
C ILE A 215 13.55 17.39 0.79
N ALA A 216 12.35 17.11 0.31
CA ALA A 216 11.21 18.03 0.24
C ALA A 216 9.92 17.32 0.64
N PHE A 217 8.86 18.07 0.94
CA PHE A 217 7.51 17.51 1.09
C PHE A 217 6.53 18.20 0.16
N VAL A 218 5.70 17.40 -0.48
CA VAL A 218 4.56 17.83 -1.29
C VAL A 218 3.28 17.17 -0.79
N GLU A 219 2.14 17.79 -1.09
CA GLU A 219 0.81 17.23 -0.85
C GLU A 219 0.07 17.05 -2.18
N ASP A 220 -0.65 15.94 -2.27
CA ASP A 220 -1.41 15.53 -3.45
C ASP A 220 -2.85 16.10 -3.48
N PRO A 221 -3.70 15.72 -4.45
CA PRO A 221 -5.08 16.21 -4.58
C PRO A 221 -6.01 15.99 -3.37
N ASP A 222 -5.73 14.98 -2.54
CA ASP A 222 -6.52 14.56 -1.38
C ASP A 222 -5.87 15.02 -0.06
N GLY A 223 -4.57 15.36 -0.08
CA GLY A 223 -3.77 15.85 1.05
C GLY A 223 -2.76 14.84 1.57
N TYR A 224 -2.56 13.70 0.89
CA TYR A 224 -1.50 12.76 1.24
C TYR A 224 -0.14 13.41 1.03
N LYS A 225 0.74 13.21 2.01
CA LYS A 225 2.11 13.72 1.97
C LYS A 225 3.01 12.76 1.24
N PHE A 226 3.82 13.31 0.34
CA PHE A 226 4.94 12.62 -0.27
C PHE A 226 6.23 13.31 0.18
N GLU A 227 7.13 12.58 0.83
CA GLU A 227 8.52 12.99 0.98
C GLU A 227 9.24 12.71 -0.35
N LEU A 228 9.99 13.67 -0.85
CA LEU A 228 10.90 13.52 -1.98
C LEU A 228 12.32 13.44 -1.42
N LEU A 229 13.03 12.35 -1.67
CA LEU A 229 14.35 12.07 -1.09
C LEU A 229 15.42 12.09 -2.17
N GLU A 230 16.43 12.95 -2.01
CA GLU A 230 17.54 13.01 -2.96
C GLU A 230 18.47 11.81 -2.77
N ARG A 231 18.48 10.93 -3.76
CA ARG A 231 19.23 9.67 -3.78
C ARG A 231 19.78 9.41 -5.18
N GLY A 232 20.83 8.61 -5.29
CA GLY A 232 21.26 8.09 -6.59
C GLY A 232 20.22 7.13 -7.20
N PRO A 233 20.38 6.72 -8.48
CA PRO A 233 19.48 5.80 -9.14
C PRO A 233 19.21 4.53 -8.32
N THR A 234 17.93 4.21 -8.09
CA THR A 234 17.47 3.07 -7.32
C THR A 234 16.51 2.21 -8.15
N PRO A 235 16.50 0.87 -7.99
CA PRO A 235 15.49 0.02 -8.63
C PRO A 235 14.07 0.25 -8.09
N GLU A 236 13.92 0.78 -6.88
CA GLU A 236 12.60 1.02 -6.26
C GLU A 236 12.44 2.48 -5.81
N PRO A 237 11.95 3.38 -6.69
CA PRO A 237 11.77 4.77 -6.33
C PRO A 237 10.63 5.01 -5.33
N LEU A 238 9.63 4.13 -5.19
CA LEU A 238 8.56 4.28 -4.18
C LEU A 238 9.04 3.68 -2.85
N CYS A 239 10.00 4.35 -2.21
CA CYS A 239 10.87 3.75 -1.20
C CYS A 239 10.34 3.74 0.24
N GLN A 240 9.32 4.50 0.63
CA GLN A 240 8.74 4.43 1.99
C GLN A 240 7.21 4.41 2.02
N VAL A 241 6.67 3.72 3.02
CA VAL A 241 5.39 4.06 3.66
C VAL A 241 5.69 4.42 5.11
N MET A 242 5.34 5.63 5.57
CA MET A 242 5.59 6.06 6.95
C MET A 242 4.30 6.07 7.78
N LEU A 243 4.33 5.35 8.90
CA LEU A 243 3.23 5.25 9.86
C LEU A 243 3.70 5.65 11.27
N ARG A 244 2.85 6.38 12.01
CA ARG A 244 3.13 6.71 13.41
C ARG A 244 2.68 5.59 14.34
N VAL A 245 3.49 5.33 15.36
CA VAL A 245 3.27 4.32 16.41
C VAL A 245 3.49 4.90 17.79
N GLY A 246 2.75 4.40 18.78
CA GLY A 246 2.80 4.83 20.17
C GLY A 246 3.91 4.20 21.01
N ASP A 247 4.53 3.14 20.50
CA ASP A 247 5.66 2.43 21.13
C ASP A 247 6.53 1.81 20.01
N LEU A 248 7.72 2.37 19.81
CA LEU A 248 8.58 1.97 18.71
C LEU A 248 9.19 0.57 18.93
N ASP A 249 9.54 0.22 20.17
CA ASP A 249 10.23 -1.04 20.46
C ASP A 249 9.25 -2.22 20.50
N ARG A 250 7.99 -2.01 20.92
CA ARG A 250 6.89 -2.95 20.65
C ARG A 250 6.69 -3.16 19.16
N SER A 251 6.71 -2.08 18.38
CA SER A 251 6.42 -2.14 16.93
C SER A 251 7.53 -2.86 16.16
N ILE A 252 8.80 -2.54 16.40
CA ILE A 252 9.95 -3.26 15.82
C ILE A 252 9.82 -4.77 16.10
N ASN A 253 9.66 -5.13 17.37
CA ASN A 253 9.56 -6.52 17.85
C ASN A 253 8.38 -7.28 17.21
N PHE A 254 7.27 -6.59 16.93
CA PHE A 254 6.15 -7.13 16.16
C PHE A 254 6.53 -7.37 14.68
N TYR A 255 7.05 -6.36 13.97
CA TYR A 255 7.37 -6.49 12.55
C TYR A 255 8.53 -7.48 12.30
N GLU A 256 9.48 -7.62 13.22
CA GLU A 256 10.51 -8.66 13.19
C GLU A 256 9.92 -10.08 13.30
N LYS A 257 8.99 -10.32 14.24
CA LYS A 257 8.53 -11.68 14.57
C LYS A 257 7.28 -12.14 13.84
N ALA A 258 6.31 -11.25 13.61
CA ALA A 258 5.07 -11.57 12.91
C ALA A 258 5.22 -11.44 11.39
N PHE A 259 6.00 -10.45 10.92
CA PHE A 259 6.10 -10.09 9.51
C PHE A 259 7.43 -10.53 8.87
N GLY A 260 8.49 -10.73 9.66
CA GLY A 260 9.81 -11.15 9.18
C GLY A 260 10.66 -10.02 8.61
N MET A 261 10.34 -8.77 8.95
CA MET A 261 11.11 -7.62 8.51
C MET A 261 12.40 -7.49 9.33
N GLU A 262 13.50 -7.12 8.67
CA GLU A 262 14.73 -6.73 9.35
C GLU A 262 14.62 -5.27 9.84
N LEU A 263 15.19 -4.97 11.01
CA LEU A 263 15.45 -3.60 11.45
C LEU A 263 16.67 -3.05 10.70
N LEU A 264 16.41 -2.41 9.56
CA LEU A 264 17.44 -1.87 8.66
C LEU A 264 18.17 -0.67 9.28
N ARG A 265 17.44 0.17 10.02
CA ARG A 265 17.98 1.37 10.69
C ARG A 265 17.06 1.83 11.82
N LYS A 266 17.61 2.06 13.02
CA LYS A 266 16.95 2.84 14.09
C LYS A 266 17.69 4.17 14.28
N ARG A 267 16.97 5.29 14.42
CA ARG A 267 17.56 6.60 14.69
C ARG A 267 16.70 7.40 15.69
N ASP A 268 17.33 7.86 16.76
CA ASP A 268 16.72 8.79 17.70
C ASP A 268 17.07 10.26 17.38
N ASN A 269 16.18 11.18 17.74
CA ASN A 269 16.33 12.61 17.53
C ASN A 269 15.72 13.41 18.70
N PRO A 270 16.43 13.51 19.86
CA PRO A 270 15.90 14.11 21.08
C PRO A 270 15.68 15.64 20.99
N GLU A 271 16.39 16.33 20.09
CA GLU A 271 16.19 17.76 19.79
C GLU A 271 14.76 18.02 19.28
N TYR A 272 14.27 17.14 18.40
CA TYR A 272 12.94 17.21 17.79
C TYR A 272 11.93 16.22 18.39
N LYS A 273 12.32 15.52 19.46
CA LYS A 273 11.48 14.61 20.28
C LYS A 273 10.79 13.49 19.48
N TYR A 274 11.53 12.85 18.57
CA TYR A 274 11.05 11.68 17.85
C TYR A 274 12.14 10.62 17.66
N THR A 275 11.72 9.37 17.48
CA THR A 275 12.58 8.24 17.11
C THR A 275 11.96 7.55 15.89
N ILE A 276 12.78 7.15 14.92
CA ILE A 276 12.36 6.41 13.74
C ILE A 276 13.01 5.04 13.64
N ALA A 277 12.31 4.08 13.04
CA ALA A 277 12.84 2.79 12.61
C ALA A 277 12.44 2.50 11.16
N MET A 278 13.36 1.96 10.37
CA MET A 278 13.13 1.43 9.02
C MET A 278 13.06 -0.08 9.09
N MET A 279 11.91 -0.65 8.71
CA MET A 279 11.66 -2.09 8.66
C MET A 279 11.48 -2.52 7.19
N GLY A 280 12.07 -3.65 6.78
CA GLY A 280 11.89 -4.13 5.40
C GLY A 280 12.44 -5.53 5.14
N TYR A 281 12.37 -5.94 3.87
CA TYR A 281 12.81 -7.27 3.39
C TYR A 281 14.07 -7.20 2.51
N GLY A 282 14.75 -6.07 2.51
CA GLY A 282 15.94 -5.81 1.69
C GLY A 282 16.55 -4.43 1.99
N PRO A 283 17.67 -4.07 1.35
CA PRO A 283 18.40 -2.83 1.64
C PRO A 283 17.56 -1.56 1.44
N GLU A 284 17.67 -0.61 2.39
CA GLU A 284 16.90 0.65 2.42
C GLU A 284 17.15 1.55 1.19
N ASP A 285 18.27 1.36 0.47
CA ASP A 285 18.62 2.08 -0.76
C ASP A 285 17.97 1.50 -2.02
N LYS A 286 17.41 0.28 -1.96
CA LYS A 286 16.98 -0.53 -3.12
C LYS A 286 15.59 -1.15 -2.98
N SER A 287 14.90 -0.89 -1.88
CA SER A 287 13.65 -1.56 -1.52
C SER A 287 12.69 -0.56 -0.88
N THR A 288 11.38 -0.77 -1.04
CA THR A 288 10.41 -0.11 -0.17
C THR A 288 10.59 -0.57 1.27
N VAL A 289 10.55 0.37 2.21
CA VAL A 289 10.58 0.13 3.65
C VAL A 289 9.33 0.69 4.34
N LEU A 290 8.97 0.07 5.46
CA LEU A 290 8.02 0.61 6.41
C LEU A 290 8.77 1.49 7.41
N GLU A 291 8.54 2.80 7.37
CA GLU A 291 9.07 3.73 8.35
C GLU A 291 8.10 3.86 9.52
N LEU A 292 8.58 3.53 10.72
CA LEU A 292 7.83 3.63 11.97
C LEU A 292 8.33 4.85 12.74
N THR A 293 7.46 5.84 12.97
CA THR A 293 7.79 7.05 13.72
C THR A 293 7.09 7.10 15.07
N TYR A 294 7.86 7.16 16.15
CA TYR A 294 7.39 7.47 17.50
C TYR A 294 7.71 8.92 17.86
N ASN A 295 6.75 9.65 18.42
CA ASN A 295 6.94 11.01 18.96
C ASN A 295 6.82 10.94 20.48
N TYR A 296 7.75 11.58 21.20
CA TYR A 296 7.92 11.34 22.64
C TYR A 296 6.65 11.64 23.44
N GLY A 297 6.12 10.61 24.12
CA GLY A 297 4.91 10.71 24.95
C GLY A 297 3.59 10.71 24.19
N VAL A 298 3.59 10.50 22.86
CA VAL A 298 2.38 10.37 22.04
C VAL A 298 2.12 8.90 21.73
N THR A 299 1.26 8.29 22.53
CA THR A 299 1.00 6.83 22.52
C THR A 299 -0.16 6.39 21.63
N GLU A 300 -0.95 7.32 21.11
CA GLU A 300 -2.14 7.03 20.30
C GLU A 300 -2.24 8.01 19.13
N TYR A 301 -2.74 7.51 17.99
CA TYR A 301 -3.00 8.30 16.79
C TYR A 301 -4.28 7.82 16.11
N ASP A 302 -5.08 8.77 15.64
CA ASP A 302 -6.23 8.49 14.80
C ASP A 302 -5.76 7.94 13.45
N LYS A 303 -6.43 6.88 12.99
CA LYS A 303 -6.16 6.21 11.72
C LYS A 303 -6.93 6.83 10.55
N GLY A 304 -7.91 7.69 10.83
CA GLY A 304 -8.79 8.27 9.85
C GLY A 304 -9.59 7.20 9.09
N ASN A 305 -9.97 7.53 7.86
CA ASN A 305 -10.65 6.62 6.94
C ASN A 305 -10.14 6.72 5.48
N ALA A 306 -8.99 7.37 5.23
CA ALA A 306 -8.40 7.52 3.91
C ALA A 306 -7.42 6.37 3.58
N TYR A 307 -6.38 6.17 4.40
CA TYR A 307 -5.50 4.99 4.31
C TYR A 307 -6.29 3.68 4.50
N ALA A 308 -5.90 2.61 3.81
CA ALA A 308 -6.59 1.33 3.90
C ALA A 308 -5.71 0.21 4.48
N GLN A 309 -4.65 -0.19 3.78
CA GLN A 309 -3.73 -1.25 4.21
C GLN A 309 -2.44 -1.24 3.38
N ILE A 310 -1.40 -1.94 3.86
CA ILE A 310 -0.28 -2.40 3.02
C ILE A 310 -0.47 -3.89 2.67
N ALA A 311 -0.16 -4.27 1.43
CA ALA A 311 -0.23 -5.64 0.95
C ALA A 311 1.18 -6.27 0.85
N ILE A 312 1.30 -7.51 1.29
CA ILE A 312 2.59 -8.20 1.45
C ILE A 312 2.49 -9.64 0.90
N GLY A 313 3.45 -10.01 0.05
CA GLY A 313 3.61 -11.35 -0.50
C GLY A 313 4.02 -12.38 0.56
N THR A 314 3.62 -13.62 0.35
CA THR A 314 3.97 -14.78 1.18
C THR A 314 3.80 -16.08 0.41
N ASP A 315 4.60 -17.10 0.72
CA ASP A 315 4.37 -18.45 0.21
C ASP A 315 3.32 -19.21 1.05
N ASP A 316 2.91 -18.67 2.21
CA ASP A 316 1.87 -19.27 3.06
C ASP A 316 1.08 -18.24 3.91
N VAL A 317 -0.15 -17.93 3.48
CA VAL A 317 -1.07 -17.04 4.23
C VAL A 317 -1.57 -17.64 5.55
N TYR A 318 -1.59 -18.97 5.70
CA TYR A 318 -2.04 -19.65 6.92
C TYR A 318 -0.98 -19.52 8.01
N LYS A 319 0.28 -19.82 7.69
CA LYS A 319 1.41 -19.60 8.60
C LYS A 319 1.61 -18.11 8.89
N SER A 320 1.38 -17.22 7.92
CA SER A 320 1.33 -15.77 8.16
C SER A 320 0.31 -15.40 9.24
N ALA A 321 -0.92 -15.92 9.14
CA ALA A 321 -1.97 -15.66 10.13
C ALA A 321 -1.64 -16.25 11.51
N GLU A 322 -0.94 -17.38 11.58
CA GLU A 322 -0.51 -17.99 12.84
C GLU A 322 0.61 -17.18 13.53
N ALA A 323 1.65 -16.79 12.79
CA ALA A 323 2.71 -15.92 13.31
C ALA A 323 2.18 -14.58 13.83
N VAL A 324 1.24 -13.96 13.11
CA VAL A 324 0.53 -12.74 13.55
C VAL A 324 -0.12 -12.94 14.92
N ARG A 325 -0.83 -14.05 15.14
CA ARG A 325 -1.49 -14.35 16.44
C ARG A 325 -0.47 -14.61 17.55
N LEU A 326 0.58 -15.37 17.26
CA LEU A 326 1.61 -15.74 18.24
C LEU A 326 2.41 -14.54 18.77
N PHE A 327 2.58 -13.50 17.94
CA PHE A 327 3.43 -12.35 18.25
C PHE A 327 2.65 -11.03 18.49
N GLY A 328 1.36 -11.12 18.81
CA GLY A 328 0.58 -10.00 19.37
C GLY A 328 -0.21 -9.15 18.37
N GLY A 329 -0.30 -9.56 17.11
CA GLY A 329 -1.18 -8.93 16.12
C GLY A 329 -2.58 -9.56 16.12
N LYS A 330 -3.55 -8.83 15.56
CA LYS A 330 -4.95 -9.28 15.48
C LYS A 330 -5.30 -9.66 14.05
N VAL A 331 -5.52 -10.95 13.77
CA VAL A 331 -6.15 -11.39 12.52
C VAL A 331 -7.58 -10.84 12.46
N THR A 332 -7.94 -10.21 11.33
CA THR A 332 -9.25 -9.61 11.05
C THR A 332 -9.96 -10.26 9.86
N ARG A 333 -9.23 -10.96 9.00
CA ARG A 333 -9.77 -11.94 8.05
C ARG A 333 -8.96 -13.22 8.17
N GLU A 334 -9.63 -14.32 8.49
CA GLU A 334 -9.02 -15.66 8.52
C GLU A 334 -8.38 -16.04 7.18
N PRO A 335 -7.27 -16.79 7.19
CA PRO A 335 -6.54 -17.16 5.97
C PRO A 335 -7.38 -18.05 5.06
N GLY A 336 -7.51 -17.67 3.80
CA GLY A 336 -8.18 -18.49 2.79
C GLY A 336 -8.53 -17.78 1.49
N PRO A 337 -9.01 -18.56 0.50
CA PRO A 337 -9.38 -18.06 -0.81
C PRO A 337 -10.43 -16.94 -0.75
N LEU A 338 -10.27 -15.93 -1.61
CA LEU A 338 -11.35 -14.99 -1.94
C LEU A 338 -12.40 -15.70 -2.81
N PRO A 339 -13.70 -15.64 -2.45
CA PRO A 339 -14.77 -16.19 -3.28
C PRO A 339 -14.73 -15.61 -4.71
N GLY A 340 -14.75 -16.46 -5.73
CA GLY A 340 -14.71 -16.04 -7.14
C GLY A 340 -13.34 -16.26 -7.80
N ILE A 341 -12.26 -15.63 -7.30
CA ILE A 341 -10.90 -15.79 -7.87
C ILE A 341 -10.02 -16.83 -7.19
N ASN A 342 -10.38 -17.31 -6.00
CA ASN A 342 -9.63 -18.25 -5.17
C ASN A 342 -8.24 -17.78 -4.67
N THR A 343 -7.77 -16.59 -5.03
CA THR A 343 -6.56 -15.97 -4.45
C THR A 343 -6.61 -16.00 -2.94
N LYS A 344 -5.62 -16.67 -2.33
CA LYS A 344 -5.56 -16.89 -0.89
C LYS A 344 -5.00 -15.64 -0.22
N ILE A 345 -5.73 -15.10 0.76
CA ILE A 345 -5.30 -13.95 1.58
C ILE A 345 -5.58 -14.18 3.06
N THR A 346 -4.85 -13.47 3.92
CA THR A 346 -5.23 -13.18 5.32
C THR A 346 -5.10 -11.67 5.57
N ALA A 347 -5.85 -11.12 6.52
CA ALA A 347 -5.73 -9.71 6.90
C ALA A 347 -5.57 -9.58 8.41
N CYS A 348 -4.78 -8.60 8.85
CA CYS A 348 -4.49 -8.36 10.25
C CYS A 348 -4.35 -6.88 10.59
N LEU A 349 -4.34 -6.58 11.89
CA LEU A 349 -3.89 -5.32 12.48
C LEU A 349 -2.61 -5.56 13.27
N ASP A 350 -1.71 -4.59 13.24
CA ASP A 350 -0.56 -4.49 14.16
C ASP A 350 -1.01 -4.01 15.56
N PRO A 351 -0.09 -3.93 16.56
CA PRO A 351 -0.41 -3.48 17.92
C PRO A 351 -0.97 -2.05 18.04
N ASP A 352 -0.80 -1.22 17.00
CA ASP A 352 -1.26 0.17 16.96
C ASP A 352 -2.55 0.34 16.14
N GLY A 353 -3.02 -0.72 15.48
CA GLY A 353 -4.23 -0.75 14.66
C GLY A 353 -4.02 -0.53 13.17
N TRP A 354 -2.78 -0.55 12.67
CA TRP A 354 -2.49 -0.47 11.23
C TRP A 354 -2.80 -1.78 10.53
N LYS A 355 -3.61 -1.69 9.47
CA LYS A 355 -4.04 -2.87 8.70
C LYS A 355 -2.98 -3.29 7.69
N SER A 356 -2.76 -4.61 7.61
CA SER A 356 -2.01 -5.26 6.55
C SER A 356 -2.81 -6.43 5.95
N VAL A 357 -2.51 -6.78 4.71
CA VAL A 357 -3.06 -7.95 4.01
C VAL A 357 -1.90 -8.79 3.49
N PHE A 358 -1.82 -10.05 3.89
CA PHE A 358 -0.89 -10.99 3.27
C PHE A 358 -1.59 -11.69 2.11
N VAL A 359 -0.92 -11.72 0.96
CA VAL A 359 -1.42 -12.29 -0.30
C VAL A 359 -0.46 -13.39 -0.75
N ASP A 360 -1.00 -14.54 -1.14
CA ASP A 360 -0.21 -15.65 -1.67
C ASP A 360 0.53 -15.25 -2.95
N ASN A 361 1.85 -15.45 -2.96
CA ASN A 361 2.76 -15.04 -4.05
C ASN A 361 2.37 -15.65 -5.40
N ILE A 362 1.95 -16.93 -5.40
CA ILE A 362 1.61 -17.68 -6.61
C ILE A 362 0.25 -17.22 -7.15
N ASP A 363 -0.71 -16.89 -6.29
CA ASP A 363 -2.01 -16.37 -6.71
C ASP A 363 -1.94 -14.89 -7.14
N PHE A 364 -1.10 -14.06 -6.50
CA PHE A 364 -0.84 -12.69 -6.94
C PHE A 364 -0.21 -12.65 -8.34
N ALA A 365 0.78 -13.52 -8.60
CA ALA A 365 1.38 -13.64 -9.93
C ALA A 365 0.35 -14.08 -11.00
N LYS A 366 -0.62 -14.93 -10.65
CA LYS A 366 -1.74 -15.27 -11.57
C LYS A 366 -2.58 -14.04 -11.89
N GLU A 367 -2.97 -13.24 -10.90
CA GLU A 367 -3.80 -12.04 -11.11
C GLU A 367 -3.16 -11.08 -12.11
N LEU A 368 -1.83 -10.89 -12.03
CA LEU A 368 -1.09 -10.04 -12.97
C LEU A 368 -0.97 -10.64 -14.39
N SER A 369 -0.97 -11.97 -14.52
CA SER A 369 -0.95 -12.68 -15.81
C SER A 369 -2.33 -12.83 -16.48
N ASP A 370 -3.40 -12.47 -15.77
CA ASP A 370 -4.80 -12.62 -16.19
C ASP A 370 -5.41 -11.30 -16.74
N LEU A 371 -4.54 -10.36 -17.13
CA LEU A 371 -4.79 -8.98 -17.56
C LEU A 371 -4.22 -8.67 -18.97
#